data_AF-A0AAD4PLF9-F1
#
_entry.id   AF-A0AAD4PLF9-F1
#
_cell.length_a   1.000
_cell.length_b   1.000
_cell.length_c   1.000
_cell.angle_alpha   90.00
_cell.angle_beta   90.00
_cell.angle_gamma   90.00
#
_symmetry.space_group_name_H-M   'P 1'
#
loop_
_entity.id
_entity.type
_entity.pdbx_description
1 polymer ?
#
loop_
_entity_poly.entity_id
_entity_poly.type
_entity_poly.pdbx_seq_one_letter_code
_entity_poly.pdbx_strand_id
1 'polypeptide(L)'
;MFAQIARRSYIASSRVIGRSSVRPIFATSAESAAAGSYRQIQLQPIQKKVSAMPMYQTVEKGAKNSSNYSLYFKNNCGNVISPMHDIPLFANEEKTIYNMVVEVPRWTNAKMEISLKTPMNPIKQDIKKGKLRFVANCFPHKGYIWNYGALPQTWENPDHIEPSTGCKGDNDPIDVIEIGYRVAKRGDVLQVKVLGAIALIDEGETDWKIIAIDAKDPVASEINDISDVDQYFPGLLRATVEWFKIYKIPDGKPENQFAFNGDAKNAEFATSVIAETHKFWQTLINQPNGGTSAIACQNITNNNSDNRIGKEQSAKLLNDAKDGGDVEEIADTVDTWHFIHLK
;
A
#
# COMPACT_ATOMS: atom_id res chain seq x y z
N MET A 1 58.44 -18.66 9.33
CA MET A 1 58.83 -18.88 7.91
C MET A 1 58.29 -17.70 7.12
N PHE A 2 59.18 -16.85 6.62
CA PHE A 2 58.88 -15.59 5.91
C PHE A 2 58.33 -15.83 4.50
N ALA A 3 57.38 -15.01 4.04
CA ALA A 3 57.32 -14.43 2.69
C ALA A 3 56.10 -13.49 2.60
N GLN A 4 56.26 -12.17 2.67
CA GLN A 4 56.67 -11.19 1.67
C GLN A 4 55.50 -10.51 0.93
N ILE A 5 55.40 -9.22 1.22
CA ILE A 5 54.54 -8.19 0.65
C ILE A 5 55.04 -7.86 -0.77
N ALA A 6 54.12 -7.67 -1.72
CA ALA A 6 54.38 -6.96 -2.97
C ALA A 6 53.29 -5.90 -3.23
N ARG A 7 53.65 -4.63 -2.99
CA ARG A 7 52.94 -3.45 -3.50
C ARG A 7 53.34 -3.23 -4.96
N ARG A 8 52.38 -2.89 -5.82
CA ARG A 8 52.66 -2.15 -7.07
C ARG A 8 51.71 -0.97 -7.20
N SER A 9 52.32 0.21 -7.18
CA SER A 9 51.75 1.51 -7.50
C SER A 9 51.61 1.65 -9.02
N TYR A 10 50.54 2.29 -9.50
CA TYR A 10 50.50 2.88 -10.84
C TYR A 10 50.25 4.38 -10.74
N ILE A 11 51.11 5.11 -11.44
CA ILE A 11 51.21 6.56 -11.53
C ILE A 11 50.29 7.08 -12.64
N ALA A 12 49.67 8.23 -12.38
CA ALA A 12 48.86 9.01 -13.29
C ALA A 12 49.69 9.64 -14.43
N SER A 13 49.06 9.89 -15.59
CA SER A 13 49.56 10.84 -16.58
C SER A 13 48.41 11.56 -17.28
N SER A 14 48.46 12.89 -17.19
CA SER A 14 47.59 13.89 -17.79
C SER A 14 48.27 14.58 -18.99
N ARG A 15 47.54 14.86 -20.08
CA ARG A 15 47.84 15.89 -21.12
C ARG A 15 46.49 16.32 -21.76
N VAL A 16 45.96 17.53 -21.54
CA VAL A 16 46.26 18.88 -22.12
C VAL A 16 45.86 19.08 -23.61
N ILE A 17 44.71 19.76 -23.79
CA ILE A 17 44.35 20.98 -24.59
C ILE A 17 45.01 21.26 -25.97
N GLY A 18 44.14 21.59 -26.94
CA GLY A 18 44.37 22.54 -28.06
C GLY A 18 43.48 22.21 -29.27
N ARG A 19 42.95 23.12 -30.10
CA ARG A 19 42.96 24.59 -30.17
C ARG A 19 41.93 24.99 -31.25
N SER A 20 41.33 26.17 -31.11
CA SER A 20 40.42 26.82 -32.08
C SER A 20 41.08 27.16 -33.42
N SER A 21 40.29 27.28 -34.49
CA SER A 21 40.63 28.17 -35.62
C SER A 21 39.42 28.97 -36.10
N VAL A 22 39.63 30.27 -36.27
CA VAL A 22 38.71 31.31 -36.74
C VAL A 22 39.45 32.09 -37.83
N ARG A 23 38.74 32.52 -38.87
CA ARG A 23 38.85 33.77 -39.69
C ARG A 23 38.70 33.49 -41.20
N PRO A 24 38.36 34.49 -42.07
CA PRO A 24 37.85 35.84 -41.82
C PRO A 24 36.56 36.18 -42.61
N ILE A 25 36.03 37.37 -42.29
CA ILE A 25 34.91 38.08 -42.91
C ILE A 25 35.40 38.83 -44.16
N PHE A 26 34.65 38.73 -45.27
CA PHE A 26 34.64 39.74 -46.33
C PHE A 26 33.21 40.27 -46.48
N ALA A 27 33.09 41.60 -46.42
CA ALA A 27 31.87 42.34 -46.61
C ALA A 27 31.69 42.67 -48.11
N THR A 28 30.50 42.42 -48.64
CA THR A 28 29.97 43.14 -49.80
C THR A 28 28.49 43.44 -49.55
N SER A 29 28.12 44.64 -49.97
CA SER A 29 26.91 45.40 -49.68
C SER A 29 25.70 44.98 -50.50
N ALA A 30 24.54 45.08 -49.84
CA ALA A 30 23.20 45.48 -50.32
C ALA A 30 22.70 45.04 -51.70
N GLU A 31 21.57 44.32 -51.71
CA GLU A 31 20.30 44.90 -52.18
C GLU A 31 19.08 44.05 -51.80
N SER A 32 17.95 44.73 -51.68
CA SER A 32 16.72 44.34 -50.98
C SER A 32 15.81 43.40 -51.77
N ALA A 33 15.22 42.41 -51.08
CA ALA A 33 13.89 41.91 -51.41
C ALA A 33 13.19 41.47 -50.13
N ALA A 34 12.13 42.18 -49.76
CA ALA A 34 11.27 41.84 -48.63
C ALA A 34 10.48 40.56 -48.96
N ALA A 35 10.82 39.46 -48.28
CA ALA A 35 9.99 38.25 -48.24
C ALA A 35 9.33 38.16 -46.87
N GLY A 36 8.03 38.45 -46.81
CA GLY A 36 7.22 38.30 -45.61
C GLY A 36 7.19 36.84 -45.17
N SER A 37 7.79 36.54 -44.01
CA SER A 37 7.66 35.25 -43.36
C SER A 37 6.27 35.14 -42.73
N TYR A 38 5.34 34.51 -43.44
CA TYR A 38 4.15 33.95 -42.80
C TYR A 38 4.59 32.77 -41.94
N ARG A 39 4.70 32.97 -40.62
CA ARG A 39 4.73 31.86 -39.67
C ARG A 39 3.38 31.14 -39.76
N GLN A 40 3.35 29.98 -40.41
CA GLN A 40 2.27 29.02 -40.24
C GLN A 40 2.25 28.61 -38.76
N ILE A 41 1.26 29.11 -38.03
CA ILE A 41 0.89 28.56 -36.73
C ILE A 41 0.25 27.21 -37.02
N GLN A 42 1.03 26.12 -36.87
CA GLN A 42 0.45 24.79 -36.77
C GLN A 42 -0.35 24.74 -35.47
N LEU A 43 -1.66 24.91 -35.58
CA LEU A 43 -2.59 24.56 -34.52
C LEU A 43 -2.52 23.04 -34.34
N GLN A 44 -1.78 22.58 -33.34
CA GLN A 44 -1.90 21.20 -32.90
C GLN A 44 -3.31 20.98 -32.35
N PRO A 45 -4.00 19.89 -32.72
CA PRO A 45 -5.28 19.58 -32.12
C PRO A 45 -5.07 19.44 -30.61
N ILE A 46 -5.80 20.20 -29.80
CA ILE A 46 -5.92 19.94 -28.38
C ILE A 46 -6.60 18.58 -28.27
N GLN A 47 -5.81 17.51 -28.19
CA GLN A 47 -6.30 16.23 -27.73
C GLN A 47 -6.80 16.48 -26.32
N LYS A 48 -8.12 16.58 -26.14
CA LYS A 48 -8.72 16.40 -24.82
C LYS A 48 -8.18 15.07 -24.33
N LYS A 49 -7.26 15.10 -23.37
CA LYS A 49 -6.93 13.92 -22.56
C LYS A 49 -8.26 13.51 -21.95
N VAL A 50 -8.91 12.51 -22.56
CA VAL A 50 -10.01 11.80 -21.92
C VAL A 50 -9.31 11.08 -20.78
N SER A 51 -9.33 11.71 -19.61
CA SER A 51 -8.94 11.07 -18.36
C SER A 51 -9.80 9.82 -18.26
N ALA A 52 -9.21 8.64 -18.44
CA ALA A 52 -9.88 7.39 -18.13
C ALA A 52 -10.43 7.52 -16.71
N MET A 53 -11.73 7.30 -16.53
CA MET A 53 -12.30 7.38 -15.19
C MET A 53 -11.61 6.33 -14.32
N PRO A 54 -11.23 6.68 -13.07
CA PRO A 54 -10.62 5.71 -12.18
C PRO A 54 -11.58 4.53 -11.97
N MET A 55 -11.03 3.31 -11.93
CA MET A 55 -11.81 2.08 -11.79
C MET A 55 -12.62 2.06 -10.49
N TYR A 56 -12.08 2.68 -9.44
CA TYR A 56 -12.69 2.84 -8.13
C TYR A 56 -12.60 4.30 -7.68
N GLN A 57 -13.64 4.75 -6.99
CA GLN A 57 -13.73 6.09 -6.41
C GLN A 57 -14.10 5.96 -4.93
N THR A 58 -13.69 6.94 -4.14
CA THR A 58 -14.04 6.99 -2.72
C THR A 58 -15.06 8.09 -2.43
N VAL A 59 -15.88 7.87 -1.41
CA VAL A 59 -16.85 8.84 -0.90
C VAL A 59 -16.63 8.98 0.61
N GLU A 60 -16.24 10.18 1.02
CA GLU A 60 -16.08 10.52 2.44
C GLU A 60 -17.45 10.76 3.08
N LYS A 61 -17.65 10.20 4.28
CA LYS A 61 -18.77 10.46 5.17
C LYS A 61 -18.26 10.76 6.56
N GLY A 62 -18.99 11.62 7.28
CA GLY A 62 -18.55 12.13 8.58
C GLY A 62 -17.44 13.18 8.49
N ALA A 63 -17.10 13.79 9.63
CA ALA A 63 -16.03 14.78 9.73
C ALA A 63 -14.66 14.08 9.91
N LYS A 64 -13.61 14.57 9.24
CA LYS A 64 -12.23 14.06 9.43
C LYS A 64 -11.82 14.20 10.90
N ASN A 65 -11.02 13.25 11.38
CA ASN A 65 -10.62 13.14 12.78
C ASN A 65 -11.84 13.07 13.74
N SER A 66 -12.86 12.30 13.36
CA SER A 66 -13.96 11.94 14.25
C SER A 66 -14.24 10.44 14.16
N SER A 67 -14.85 9.87 15.19
CA SER A 67 -15.29 8.46 15.21
C SER A 67 -16.34 8.11 14.13
N ASN A 68 -17.00 9.13 13.56
CA ASN A 68 -17.97 8.97 12.47
C ASN A 68 -17.31 8.98 11.08
N TYR A 69 -16.04 9.37 10.96
CA TYR A 69 -15.35 9.39 9.66
C TYR A 69 -15.34 7.99 9.04
N SER A 70 -15.75 7.92 7.78
CA SER A 70 -15.78 6.70 6.99
C SER A 70 -15.52 7.01 5.52
N LEU A 71 -14.80 6.12 4.86
CA LEU A 71 -14.45 6.23 3.44
C LEU A 71 -15.05 5.04 2.69
N TYR A 72 -16.17 5.28 2.03
CA TYR A 72 -16.88 4.29 1.22
C TYR A 72 -16.30 4.21 -0.19
N PHE A 73 -16.59 3.12 -0.90
CA PHE A 73 -16.09 2.87 -2.25
C PHE A 73 -17.24 2.81 -3.25
N LYS A 74 -16.96 3.30 -4.46
CA LYS A 74 -17.79 3.13 -5.65
C LYS A 74 -16.97 2.53 -6.78
N ASN A 75 -17.58 1.64 -7.57
CA ASN A 75 -16.99 1.19 -8.83
C ASN A 75 -17.15 2.23 -9.95
N ASN A 76 -16.52 1.98 -11.10
CA ASN A 76 -16.60 2.83 -12.30
C ASN A 76 -18.03 3.07 -12.83
N CYS A 77 -18.99 2.22 -12.47
CA CYS A 77 -20.41 2.37 -12.78
C CYS A 77 -21.18 3.18 -11.71
N GLY A 78 -20.49 3.72 -10.69
CA GLY A 78 -21.07 4.54 -9.62
C GLY A 78 -21.80 3.78 -8.52
N ASN A 79 -21.75 2.45 -8.51
CA ASN A 79 -22.40 1.63 -7.47
C ASN A 79 -21.54 1.58 -6.22
N VAL A 80 -22.16 1.65 -5.04
CA VAL A 80 -21.47 1.47 -3.75
C VAL A 80 -21.06 0.02 -3.60
N ILE A 81 -19.78 -0.21 -3.29
CA ILE A 81 -19.18 -1.54 -3.19
C ILE A 81 -18.46 -1.70 -1.85
N SER A 82 -18.34 -2.94 -1.39
CA SER A 82 -17.47 -3.31 -0.28
C SER A 82 -16.03 -3.43 -0.76
N PRO A 83 -15.07 -2.70 -0.18
CA PRO A 83 -13.66 -2.89 -0.53
C PRO A 83 -13.16 -4.27 -0.11
N MET A 84 -13.76 -4.91 0.89
CA MET A 84 -13.38 -6.26 1.33
C MET A 84 -13.91 -7.35 0.40
N HIS A 85 -15.12 -7.19 -0.14
CA HIS A 85 -15.85 -8.30 -0.77
C HIS A 85 -16.07 -8.14 -2.27
N ASP A 86 -16.20 -6.89 -2.77
CA ASP A 86 -16.59 -6.62 -4.16
C ASP A 86 -15.40 -6.21 -5.05
N ILE A 87 -14.27 -5.80 -4.47
CA ILE A 87 -13.03 -5.60 -5.22
C ILE A 87 -12.40 -6.97 -5.46
N PRO A 88 -12.16 -7.39 -6.72
CA PRO A 88 -11.55 -8.69 -6.99
C PRO A 88 -10.14 -8.79 -6.38
N LEU A 89 -9.79 -9.95 -5.82
CA LEU A 89 -8.41 -10.21 -5.35
C LEU A 89 -7.38 -9.95 -6.47
N PHE A 90 -7.62 -10.51 -7.65
CA PHE A 90 -6.74 -10.36 -8.81
C PHE A 90 -7.14 -9.17 -9.67
N ALA A 91 -6.18 -8.30 -9.97
CA ALA A 91 -6.29 -7.33 -11.05
C ALA A 91 -5.97 -7.96 -12.40
N ASN A 92 -5.03 -8.92 -12.42
CA ASN A 92 -4.69 -9.75 -13.55
C ASN A 92 -4.14 -11.09 -13.04
N GLU A 93 -4.96 -12.14 -13.08
CA GLU A 93 -4.62 -13.46 -12.57
C GLU A 93 -3.49 -14.13 -13.38
N GLU A 94 -3.50 -14.00 -14.71
CA GLU A 94 -2.48 -14.56 -15.61
C GLU A 94 -1.07 -14.01 -15.32
N LYS A 95 -0.99 -12.79 -14.80
CA LYS A 95 0.27 -12.12 -14.43
C LYS A 95 0.50 -12.06 -12.93
N THR A 96 -0.35 -12.71 -12.13
CA THR A 96 -0.24 -12.72 -10.66
C THR A 96 -0.18 -11.31 -10.08
N ILE A 97 -1.01 -10.39 -10.63
CA ILE A 97 -1.15 -9.02 -10.15
C ILE A 97 -2.42 -8.92 -9.33
N TYR A 98 -2.29 -8.41 -8.11
CA TYR A 98 -3.35 -8.30 -7.12
C TYR A 98 -3.87 -6.87 -7.03
N ASN A 99 -5.13 -6.70 -6.64
CA ASN A 99 -5.60 -5.41 -6.15
C ASN A 99 -5.22 -5.27 -4.66
N MET A 100 -4.67 -4.13 -4.27
CA MET A 100 -4.44 -3.75 -2.88
C MET A 100 -5.32 -2.55 -2.55
N VAL A 101 -6.06 -2.62 -1.45
CA VAL A 101 -6.80 -1.47 -0.92
C VAL A 101 -5.89 -0.74 0.06
N VAL A 102 -5.51 0.50 -0.27
CA VAL A 102 -4.63 1.31 0.58
C VAL A 102 -5.41 1.91 1.74
N GLU A 103 -5.01 1.63 2.97
CA GLU A 103 -5.67 2.12 4.17
C GLU A 103 -4.89 3.27 4.81
N VAL A 104 -3.57 3.13 4.89
CA VAL A 104 -2.67 4.10 5.53
C VAL A 104 -1.56 4.50 4.57
N PRO A 105 -1.57 5.76 4.09
CA PRO A 105 -0.45 6.31 3.32
C PRO A 105 0.86 6.28 4.09
N ARG A 106 1.97 6.07 3.38
CA ARG A 106 3.31 6.15 3.96
C ARG A 106 3.53 7.49 4.68
N TRP A 107 4.22 7.42 5.81
CA TRP A 107 4.55 8.51 6.73
C TRP A 107 3.36 9.18 7.42
N THR A 108 2.22 8.48 7.50
CA THR A 108 1.08 8.91 8.31
C THR A 108 0.91 8.03 9.54
N ASN A 109 0.19 8.55 10.55
CA ASN A 109 0.07 7.90 11.87
C ASN A 109 -1.33 7.34 12.15
N ALA A 110 -2.38 7.88 11.54
CA ALA A 110 -3.75 7.45 11.80
C ALA A 110 -3.92 5.98 11.40
N LYS A 111 -4.23 5.10 12.37
CA LYS A 111 -4.52 3.69 12.10
C LYS A 111 -5.90 3.60 11.48
N MET A 112 -5.92 3.45 10.16
CA MET A 112 -7.13 3.30 9.37
C MET A 112 -7.21 1.86 8.89
N GLU A 113 -8.42 1.33 8.83
CA GLU A 113 -8.68 -0.07 8.47
C GLU A 113 -10.04 -0.21 7.80
N ILE A 114 -10.19 -1.20 6.92
CA ILE A 114 -11.46 -1.69 6.42
C ILE A 114 -12.30 -2.11 7.62
N SER A 115 -13.45 -1.46 7.81
CA SER A 115 -14.30 -1.74 8.96
C SER A 115 -15.06 -3.05 8.76
N LEU A 116 -14.68 -4.10 9.46
CA LEU A 116 -15.36 -5.40 9.39
C LEU A 116 -16.80 -5.38 9.88
N LYS A 117 -17.17 -4.44 10.76
CA LYS A 117 -18.50 -4.39 11.40
C LYS A 117 -19.46 -3.42 10.72
N THR A 118 -18.95 -2.50 9.90
CA THR A 118 -19.79 -1.49 9.25
C THR A 118 -20.25 -2.03 7.88
N PRO A 119 -21.56 -2.01 7.57
CA PRO A 119 -22.04 -2.45 6.26
C PRO A 119 -21.33 -1.74 5.11
N MET A 120 -21.02 -2.50 4.05
CA MET A 120 -20.18 -2.09 2.91
C MET A 120 -18.71 -1.78 3.25
N ASN A 121 -18.26 -2.17 4.45
CA ASN A 121 -16.87 -2.16 4.92
C ASN A 121 -16.06 -0.90 4.57
N PRO A 122 -16.57 0.33 4.82
CA PRO A 122 -15.79 1.54 4.58
C PRO A 122 -14.50 1.52 5.40
N ILE A 123 -13.47 2.23 4.93
CA ILE A 123 -12.28 2.46 5.75
C ILE A 123 -12.64 3.44 6.87
N LYS A 124 -12.30 3.10 8.11
CA LYS A 124 -12.52 3.91 9.31
C LYS A 124 -11.24 3.96 10.14
N GLN A 125 -11.15 4.94 11.05
CA GLN A 125 -10.06 4.97 12.02
C GLN A 125 -10.36 4.01 13.17
N ASP A 126 -9.35 3.23 13.59
CA ASP A 126 -9.43 2.40 14.78
C ASP A 126 -9.64 3.29 16.03
N ILE A 127 -10.46 2.82 16.97
CA ILE A 127 -10.78 3.51 18.21
C ILE A 127 -10.28 2.65 19.37
N LYS A 128 -9.29 3.17 20.09
CA LYS A 128 -8.70 2.50 21.25
C LYS A 128 -9.00 3.30 22.51
N LYS A 129 -9.63 2.66 23.50
CA LYS A 129 -10.03 3.30 24.77
C LYS A 129 -10.87 4.58 24.56
N GLY A 130 -11.76 4.56 23.57
CA GLY A 130 -12.67 5.67 23.27
C GLY A 130 -12.05 6.87 22.54
N LYS A 131 -10.80 6.76 22.07
CA LYS A 131 -10.11 7.80 21.28
C LYS A 131 -9.63 7.26 19.95
N LEU A 132 -9.52 8.15 18.96
CA LEU A 132 -8.93 7.82 17.67
C LEU A 132 -7.47 7.35 17.85
N ARG A 133 -7.15 6.21 17.24
CA ARG A 133 -5.83 5.59 17.37
C ARG A 133 -4.85 6.15 16.34
N PHE A 134 -3.66 6.52 16.83
CA PHE A 134 -2.51 6.90 16.03
C PHE A 134 -1.34 6.00 16.41
N VAL A 135 -0.65 5.44 15.42
CA VAL A 135 0.60 4.71 15.64
C VAL A 135 1.72 5.70 15.94
N ALA A 136 2.57 5.36 16.91
CA ALA A 136 3.66 6.20 17.37
C ALA A 136 4.80 6.31 16.35
N ASN A 137 5.57 7.40 16.41
CA ASN A 137 6.85 7.48 15.72
C ASN A 137 7.92 6.81 16.58
N CYS A 138 8.38 5.63 16.18
CA CYS A 138 9.46 4.92 16.85
C CYS A 138 10.76 5.23 16.13
N PHE A 139 11.65 6.00 16.74
CA PHE A 139 12.88 6.48 16.07
C PHE A 139 13.66 5.29 15.46
N PRO A 140 14.04 5.36 14.16
CA PRO A 140 14.01 6.52 13.25
C PRO A 140 12.75 6.63 12.35
N HIS A 141 11.72 5.82 12.58
CA HIS A 141 10.55 5.65 11.72
C HIS A 141 9.42 6.68 11.97
N LYS A 142 9.04 7.46 10.95
CA LYS A 142 7.86 8.34 11.00
C LYS A 142 6.61 7.57 10.57
N GLY A 143 5.68 7.36 11.50
CA GLY A 143 4.42 6.64 11.25
C GLY A 143 4.65 5.29 10.57
N TYR A 144 3.78 4.94 9.62
CA TYR A 144 3.98 3.78 8.75
C TYR A 144 5.06 4.06 7.70
N ILE A 145 6.04 3.17 7.54
CA ILE A 145 7.17 3.39 6.60
C ILE A 145 6.92 2.84 5.18
N TRP A 146 5.71 2.36 4.90
CA TRP A 146 5.20 1.93 3.59
C TRP A 146 3.80 2.50 3.35
N ASN A 147 3.28 2.37 2.12
CA ASN A 147 1.82 2.39 1.99
C ASN A 147 1.30 1.07 2.57
N TYR A 148 0.35 1.14 3.47
CA TYR A 148 -0.18 -0.02 4.19
C TYR A 148 -1.66 -0.20 3.87
N GLY A 149 -2.10 -1.45 3.82
CA GLY A 149 -3.50 -1.80 3.62
C GLY A 149 -3.65 -3.31 3.51
N ALA A 150 -4.63 -3.77 2.75
CA ALA A 150 -4.95 -5.19 2.67
C ALA A 150 -5.29 -5.67 1.26
N LEU A 151 -5.21 -6.99 1.03
CA LEU A 151 -5.77 -7.60 -0.16
C LEU A 151 -7.27 -7.87 0.04
N PRO A 152 -8.14 -7.42 -0.88
CA PRO A 152 -9.55 -7.71 -0.82
C PRO A 152 -9.79 -9.21 -1.05
N GLN A 153 -10.94 -9.70 -0.61
CA GLN A 153 -11.34 -11.11 -0.74
C GLN A 153 -10.35 -12.08 -0.09
N THR A 154 -9.68 -11.66 0.98
CA THR A 154 -8.87 -12.54 1.84
C THR A 154 -9.38 -12.44 3.26
N TRP A 155 -9.09 -13.46 4.07
CA TRP A 155 -9.46 -13.50 5.48
C TRP A 155 -8.55 -14.47 6.24
N GLU A 156 -7.90 -14.00 7.29
CA GLU A 156 -7.13 -14.80 8.22
C GLU A 156 -8.08 -15.45 9.24
N ASN A 157 -8.50 -16.68 8.95
CA ASN A 157 -9.53 -17.36 9.73
C ASN A 157 -9.10 -17.61 11.20
N PRO A 158 -9.83 -17.07 12.22
CA PRO A 158 -9.48 -17.23 13.64
C PRO A 158 -9.73 -18.63 14.20
N ASP A 159 -10.32 -19.54 13.41
CA ASP A 159 -10.47 -20.95 13.78
C ASP A 159 -9.37 -21.84 13.18
N HIS A 160 -8.57 -21.30 12.25
CA HIS A 160 -7.45 -22.01 11.65
C HIS A 160 -6.16 -21.72 12.44
N ILE A 161 -5.41 -22.77 12.79
CA ILE A 161 -4.06 -22.63 13.38
C ILE A 161 -3.04 -22.73 12.25
N GLU A 162 -2.32 -21.65 12.00
CA GLU A 162 -1.25 -21.58 11.01
C GLU A 162 -0.05 -22.41 11.50
N PRO A 163 0.38 -23.46 10.77
CA PRO A 163 1.46 -24.33 11.22
C PRO A 163 2.79 -23.62 11.46
N SER A 164 3.10 -22.56 10.71
CA SER A 164 4.38 -21.85 10.83
C SER A 164 4.51 -21.00 12.08
N THR A 165 3.41 -20.45 12.59
CA THR A 165 3.37 -19.61 13.79
C THR A 165 2.88 -20.38 15.02
N GLY A 166 2.07 -21.43 14.82
CA GLY A 166 1.34 -22.12 15.89
C GLY A 166 0.17 -21.30 16.46
N CYS A 167 -0.21 -20.21 15.79
CA CYS A 167 -1.21 -19.24 16.21
C CYS A 167 -2.45 -19.27 15.30
N LYS A 168 -3.57 -18.77 15.81
CA LYS A 168 -4.80 -18.59 15.03
C LYS A 168 -4.73 -17.31 14.19
N GLY A 169 -5.43 -17.25 13.06
CA GLY A 169 -5.55 -16.00 12.28
C GLY A 169 -6.17 -14.85 13.08
N ASP A 170 -5.82 -13.61 12.74
CA ASP A 170 -6.25 -12.38 13.43
C ASP A 170 -7.68 -11.90 13.07
N ASN A 171 -8.38 -12.66 12.22
CA ASN A 171 -9.74 -12.39 11.74
C ASN A 171 -9.88 -11.21 10.76
N ASP A 172 -8.79 -10.64 10.27
CA ASP A 172 -8.78 -9.54 9.30
C ASP A 172 -8.43 -10.02 7.87
N PRO A 173 -8.63 -9.19 6.82
CA PRO A 173 -8.04 -9.45 5.51
C PRO A 173 -6.51 -9.40 5.59
N ILE A 174 -5.83 -10.17 4.73
CA ILE A 174 -4.36 -10.25 4.78
C ILE A 174 -3.71 -8.89 4.49
N ASP A 175 -2.75 -8.52 5.33
CA ASP A 175 -2.11 -7.22 5.27
C ASP A 175 -1.03 -7.13 4.18
N VAL A 176 -0.85 -5.92 3.65
CA VAL A 176 0.10 -5.61 2.58
C VAL A 176 0.93 -4.38 2.92
N ILE A 177 2.24 -4.51 2.75
CA ILE A 177 3.21 -3.42 2.75
C ILE A 177 3.66 -3.14 1.31
N GLU A 178 3.26 -2.00 0.77
CA GLU A 178 3.61 -1.57 -0.59
C GLU A 178 4.80 -0.61 -0.56
N ILE A 179 5.89 -1.04 -1.18
CA ILE A 179 7.23 -0.46 -0.99
C ILE A 179 7.64 0.56 -2.08
N GLY A 180 6.77 0.81 -3.06
CA GLY A 180 7.05 1.68 -4.19
C GLY A 180 7.27 3.15 -3.80
N TYR A 181 7.82 3.92 -4.74
CA TYR A 181 8.23 5.30 -4.50
C TYR A 181 7.04 6.23 -4.24
N ARG A 182 5.87 5.94 -4.80
CA ARG A 182 4.68 6.80 -4.70
C ARG A 182 4.11 6.73 -3.29
N VAL A 183 3.79 7.88 -2.69
CA VAL A 183 2.91 7.90 -1.51
C VAL A 183 1.46 7.83 -2.00
N ALA A 184 0.81 6.68 -1.78
CA ALA A 184 -0.55 6.45 -2.23
C ALA A 184 -1.56 7.22 -1.37
N LYS A 185 -2.76 7.45 -1.90
CA LYS A 185 -3.84 8.06 -1.11
C LYS A 185 -4.60 6.97 -0.37
N ARG A 186 -5.14 7.31 0.79
CA ARG A 186 -6.08 6.45 1.50
C ARG A 186 -7.29 6.16 0.60
N GLY A 187 -7.62 4.89 0.48
CA GLY A 187 -8.64 4.34 -0.41
C GLY A 187 -8.25 4.25 -1.88
N ASP A 188 -6.99 4.50 -2.25
CA ASP A 188 -6.50 4.07 -3.56
C ASP A 188 -6.58 2.53 -3.65
N VAL A 189 -6.93 2.03 -4.83
CA VAL A 189 -6.84 0.60 -5.17
C VAL A 189 -5.68 0.43 -6.13
N LEU A 190 -4.54 -0.06 -5.63
CA LEU A 190 -3.32 -0.26 -6.41
C LEU A 190 -3.32 -1.65 -7.04
N GLN A 191 -2.66 -1.77 -8.19
CA GLN A 191 -2.38 -3.07 -8.81
C GLN A 191 -0.95 -3.43 -8.44
N VAL A 192 -0.76 -4.44 -7.62
CA VAL A 192 0.54 -4.73 -6.99
C VAL A 192 1.06 -6.10 -7.40
N LYS A 193 2.38 -6.20 -7.52
CA LYS A 193 3.11 -7.46 -7.66
C LYS A 193 3.62 -7.89 -6.28
N VAL A 194 3.33 -9.13 -5.91
CA VAL A 194 3.79 -9.72 -4.65
C VAL A 194 5.25 -10.15 -4.77
N LEU A 195 6.02 -9.86 -3.73
CA LEU A 195 7.46 -10.08 -3.66
C LEU A 195 7.83 -11.05 -2.53
N GLY A 196 7.03 -11.11 -1.47
CA GLY A 196 7.32 -11.96 -0.32
C GLY A 196 6.31 -11.81 0.81
N ALA A 197 6.58 -12.45 1.95
CA ALA A 197 5.73 -12.40 3.14
C ALA A 197 6.55 -12.47 4.43
N ILE A 198 6.12 -11.75 5.46
CA ILE A 198 6.65 -11.85 6.83
C ILE A 198 5.55 -12.41 7.74
N ALA A 199 5.91 -13.39 8.56
CA ALA A 199 5.03 -14.02 9.54
C ALA A 199 5.13 -13.29 10.90
N LEU A 200 4.29 -12.26 11.11
CA LEU A 200 4.19 -11.62 12.43
C LEU A 200 3.32 -12.47 13.36
N ILE A 201 3.69 -12.50 14.63
CA ILE A 201 2.84 -13.00 15.71
C ILE A 201 2.44 -11.79 16.55
N ASP A 202 1.23 -11.28 16.29
CA ASP A 202 0.70 -10.07 16.91
C ASP A 202 -0.19 -10.45 18.10
N GLU A 203 0.29 -10.23 19.33
CA GLU A 203 -0.48 -10.56 20.55
C GLU A 203 -1.02 -12.01 20.65
N GLY A 204 -0.36 -12.95 19.97
CA GLY A 204 -0.72 -14.38 19.96
C GLY A 204 -1.53 -14.83 18.74
N GLU A 205 -1.75 -13.93 17.78
CA GLU A 205 -2.43 -14.18 16.52
C GLU A 205 -1.42 -14.20 15.37
N THR A 206 -1.68 -15.02 14.36
CA THR A 206 -0.99 -15.00 13.07
C THR A 206 -1.45 -13.77 12.32
N ASP A 207 -0.48 -12.99 11.87
CA ASP A 207 -0.71 -11.73 11.16
C ASP A 207 0.30 -11.65 10.00
N TRP A 208 -0.11 -12.06 8.80
CA TRP A 208 0.78 -12.09 7.65
C TRP A 208 0.95 -10.71 7.03
N LYS A 209 2.20 -10.29 6.85
CA LYS A 209 2.54 -9.05 6.14
C LYS A 209 3.08 -9.36 4.75
N ILE A 210 2.24 -9.22 3.73
CA ILE A 210 2.61 -9.40 2.33
C ILE A 210 3.44 -8.21 1.85
N ILE A 211 4.61 -8.48 1.28
CA ILE A 211 5.48 -7.46 0.70
C ILE A 211 5.14 -7.36 -0.79
N ALA A 212 4.79 -6.16 -1.24
CA ALA A 212 4.40 -5.92 -2.61
C ALA A 212 4.94 -4.58 -3.14
N ILE A 213 4.88 -4.40 -4.46
CA ILE A 213 5.21 -3.14 -5.13
C ILE A 213 4.14 -2.80 -6.16
N ASP A 214 3.76 -1.54 -6.29
CA ASP A 214 2.88 -1.07 -7.37
C ASP A 214 3.46 -1.52 -8.73
N ALA A 215 2.66 -2.23 -9.53
CA ALA A 215 3.05 -2.72 -10.84
C ALA A 215 3.39 -1.57 -11.83
N LYS A 216 3.03 -0.34 -11.49
CA LYS A 216 3.38 0.89 -12.24
C LYS A 216 4.59 1.62 -11.66
N ASP A 217 5.20 1.12 -10.60
CA ASP A 217 6.44 1.67 -10.07
C ASP A 217 7.56 1.60 -11.14
N PRO A 218 8.37 2.65 -11.34
CA PRO A 218 9.46 2.65 -12.32
C PRO A 218 10.45 1.50 -12.20
N VAL A 219 10.64 0.93 -11.00
CA VAL A 219 11.55 -0.20 -10.78
C VAL A 219 10.82 -1.54 -10.65
N ALA A 220 9.49 -1.58 -10.81
CA ALA A 220 8.72 -2.80 -10.65
C ALA A 220 9.18 -3.93 -11.58
N SER A 221 9.64 -3.64 -12.80
CA SER A 221 10.13 -4.69 -13.72
C SER A 221 11.37 -5.43 -13.21
N GLU A 222 12.19 -4.74 -12.41
CA GLU A 222 13.48 -5.24 -11.95
C GLU A 222 13.40 -6.01 -10.62
N ILE A 223 12.28 -5.92 -9.91
CA ILE A 223 12.09 -6.47 -8.57
C ILE A 223 11.01 -7.54 -8.65
N ASN A 224 11.38 -8.81 -8.66
CA ASN A 224 10.47 -9.93 -8.92
C ASN A 224 10.36 -10.92 -7.76
N ASP A 225 11.31 -10.92 -6.84
CA ASP A 225 11.27 -11.72 -5.62
C ASP A 225 11.87 -10.95 -4.43
N ILE A 226 11.75 -11.51 -3.23
CA ILE A 226 12.21 -10.91 -1.98
C ILE A 226 13.72 -10.64 -1.98
N SER A 227 14.50 -11.43 -2.72
CA SER A 227 15.95 -11.25 -2.87
C SER A 227 16.33 -9.97 -3.61
N ASP A 228 15.44 -9.44 -4.45
CA ASP A 228 15.68 -8.21 -5.20
C ASP A 228 15.42 -6.97 -4.32
N VAL A 229 14.55 -7.11 -3.31
CA VAL A 229 14.20 -6.03 -2.38
C VAL A 229 15.44 -5.53 -1.63
N ASP A 230 16.29 -6.41 -1.12
CA ASP A 230 17.50 -5.98 -0.39
C ASP A 230 18.58 -5.40 -1.31
N GLN A 231 18.56 -5.75 -2.61
CA GLN A 231 19.47 -5.16 -3.60
C GLN A 231 19.06 -3.74 -3.97
N TYR A 232 17.77 -3.49 -4.17
CA TYR A 232 17.23 -2.20 -4.58
C TYR A 232 16.94 -1.25 -3.39
N PHE A 233 16.56 -1.82 -2.25
CA PHE A 233 16.17 -1.11 -1.03
C PHE A 233 16.94 -1.64 0.18
N PRO A 234 18.28 -1.49 0.20
CA PRO A 234 19.12 -2.10 1.23
C PRO A 234 18.70 -1.67 2.63
N GLY A 235 18.43 -2.66 3.49
CA GLY A 235 18.01 -2.45 4.87
C GLY A 235 16.51 -2.21 5.08
N LEU A 236 15.69 -2.13 4.03
CA LEU A 236 14.24 -1.99 4.14
C LEU A 236 13.61 -3.16 4.90
N LEU A 237 13.96 -4.40 4.54
CA LEU A 237 13.41 -5.60 5.21
C LEU A 237 13.74 -5.62 6.70
N ARG A 238 14.97 -5.25 7.06
CA ARG A 238 15.38 -5.12 8.47
C ARG A 238 14.59 -4.04 9.19
N ALA A 239 14.38 -2.88 8.56
CA ALA A 239 13.55 -1.80 9.11
C ALA A 239 12.08 -2.24 9.26
N THR A 240 11.57 -3.09 8.36
CA THR A 240 10.23 -3.67 8.45
C THR A 240 10.05 -4.56 9.66
N VAL A 241 10.96 -5.51 9.86
CA VAL A 241 10.92 -6.38 11.03
C VAL A 241 11.05 -5.55 12.31
N GLU A 242 11.98 -4.58 12.34
CA GLU A 242 12.14 -3.67 13.47
C GLU A 242 10.85 -2.88 13.78
N TRP A 243 10.21 -2.30 12.76
CA TRP A 243 8.98 -1.53 12.92
C TRP A 243 7.87 -2.37 13.56
N PHE A 244 7.56 -3.54 12.99
CA PHE A 244 6.50 -4.42 13.53
C PHE A 244 6.85 -5.02 14.89
N LYS A 245 8.15 -5.15 15.21
CA LYS A 245 8.61 -5.59 16.52
C LYS A 245 8.30 -4.56 17.60
N ILE A 246 8.44 -3.26 17.29
CA ILE A 246 8.46 -2.20 18.32
C ILE A 246 7.24 -1.29 18.35
N TYR A 247 6.40 -1.25 17.31
CA TYR A 247 5.38 -0.21 17.13
C TYR A 247 4.35 -0.09 18.28
N LYS A 248 4.12 -1.17 19.05
CA LYS A 248 3.19 -1.17 20.20
C LYS A 248 3.87 -0.95 21.56
N ILE A 249 5.20 -0.87 21.62
CA ILE A 249 5.91 -0.62 22.88
C ILE A 249 5.52 0.72 23.50
N PRO A 250 5.36 1.83 22.73
CA PRO A 250 4.84 3.08 23.29
C PRO A 250 3.44 2.97 23.90
N ASP A 251 2.64 2.00 23.46
CA ASP A 251 1.32 1.69 24.02
C ASP A 251 1.38 0.81 25.28
N GLY A 252 2.57 0.50 25.78
CA GLY A 252 2.80 -0.36 26.94
C GLY A 252 2.65 -1.86 26.64
N LYS A 253 2.72 -2.27 25.38
CA LYS A 253 2.69 -3.68 24.96
C LYS A 253 4.12 -4.24 24.86
N PRO A 254 4.30 -5.57 24.98
CA PRO A 254 5.60 -6.19 24.72
C PRO A 254 6.00 -6.08 23.24
N GLU A 255 7.26 -6.43 22.95
CA GLU A 255 7.73 -6.67 21.59
C GLU A 255 6.90 -7.78 20.93
N ASN A 256 6.54 -7.58 19.66
CA ASN A 256 5.96 -8.66 18.88
C ASN A 256 7.01 -9.69 18.50
N GLN A 257 6.53 -10.89 18.18
CA GLN A 257 7.36 -12.02 17.76
C GLN A 257 7.14 -12.32 16.29
N PHE A 258 8.01 -13.14 15.72
CA PHE A 258 7.91 -13.55 14.32
C PHE A 258 8.20 -15.05 14.22
N ALA A 259 7.49 -15.73 13.31
CA ALA A 259 7.98 -17.03 12.85
C ALA A 259 9.21 -16.83 11.96
N PHE A 260 9.93 -17.92 11.69
CA PHE A 260 11.13 -17.91 10.84
C PHE A 260 12.19 -16.88 11.25
N ASN A 261 12.29 -16.53 12.52
CA ASN A 261 13.19 -15.48 13.04
C ASN A 261 13.02 -14.10 12.37
N GLY A 262 11.86 -13.81 11.78
CA GLY A 262 11.59 -12.56 11.07
C GLY A 262 12.06 -12.55 9.61
N ASP A 263 12.60 -13.66 9.08
CA ASP A 263 13.02 -13.74 7.69
C ASP A 263 11.80 -13.69 6.76
N ALA A 264 11.85 -12.79 5.78
CA ALA A 264 10.84 -12.71 4.73
C ALA A 264 10.92 -13.92 3.80
N LYS A 265 9.78 -14.58 3.56
CA LYS A 265 9.63 -15.64 2.57
C LYS A 265 9.47 -15.06 1.17
N ASN A 266 9.79 -15.87 0.18
CA ASN A 266 9.76 -15.49 -1.24
C ASN A 266 8.34 -15.30 -1.79
N ALA A 267 8.26 -14.78 -3.02
CA ALA A 267 6.99 -14.48 -3.69
C ALA A 267 6.09 -15.72 -3.87
N GLU A 268 6.67 -16.89 -4.14
CA GLU A 268 5.95 -18.15 -4.28
C GLU A 268 5.23 -18.54 -2.96
N PHE A 269 5.96 -18.49 -1.84
CA PHE A 269 5.39 -18.75 -0.53
C PHE A 269 4.28 -17.75 -0.21
N ALA A 270 4.52 -16.45 -0.42
CA ALA A 270 3.53 -15.41 -0.20
C ALA A 270 2.24 -15.64 -1.02
N THR A 271 2.39 -16.05 -2.28
CA THR A 271 1.25 -16.40 -3.16
C THR A 271 0.45 -17.57 -2.59
N SER A 272 1.10 -18.56 -1.99
CA SER A 272 0.40 -19.69 -1.36
C SER A 272 -0.41 -19.28 -0.13
N VAL A 273 0.13 -18.39 0.72
CA VAL A 273 -0.58 -17.82 1.88
C VAL A 273 -1.79 -16.99 1.42
N ILE A 274 -1.63 -16.16 0.39
CA ILE A 274 -2.74 -15.38 -0.19
C ILE A 274 -3.83 -16.31 -0.74
N ALA A 275 -3.44 -17.39 -1.42
CA ALA A 275 -4.39 -18.35 -1.96
C ALA A 275 -5.18 -19.08 -0.85
N GLU A 276 -4.55 -19.37 0.28
CA GLU A 276 -5.20 -19.99 1.43
C GLU A 276 -6.18 -19.02 2.12
N THR A 277 -5.75 -17.80 2.42
CA THR A 277 -6.63 -16.76 3.01
C THR A 277 -7.77 -16.38 2.07
N HIS A 278 -7.57 -16.44 0.75
CA HIS A 278 -8.66 -16.31 -0.22
C HIS A 278 -9.67 -17.46 -0.11
N LYS A 279 -9.22 -18.71 0.05
CA LYS A 279 -10.13 -19.85 0.28
C LYS A 279 -10.90 -19.69 1.58
N PHE A 280 -10.27 -19.20 2.65
CA PHE A 280 -10.97 -18.87 3.89
C PHE A 280 -12.01 -17.78 3.68
N TRP A 281 -11.71 -16.70 2.96
CA TRP A 281 -12.72 -15.70 2.60
C TRP A 281 -13.87 -16.30 1.78
N GLN A 282 -13.59 -17.21 0.85
CA GLN A 282 -14.62 -17.91 0.09
C GLN A 282 -15.56 -18.72 0.99
N THR A 283 -15.06 -19.31 2.08
CA THR A 283 -15.95 -19.98 3.06
C THR A 283 -16.77 -18.95 3.83
N LEU A 284 -16.15 -17.84 4.29
CA LEU A 284 -16.83 -16.75 4.99
C LEU A 284 -17.99 -16.14 4.19
N ILE A 285 -17.72 -15.70 2.95
CA ILE A 285 -18.70 -14.94 2.15
C ILE A 285 -19.90 -15.78 1.70
N ASN A 286 -19.74 -17.09 1.65
CA ASN A 286 -20.77 -18.05 1.26
C ASN A 286 -21.50 -18.68 2.47
N GLN A 287 -21.19 -18.27 3.71
CA GLN A 287 -21.95 -18.72 4.87
C GLN A 287 -23.32 -18.02 4.96
N PRO A 288 -24.41 -18.76 5.19
CA PRO A 288 -25.73 -18.18 5.44
C PRO A 288 -25.68 -17.24 6.64
N ASN A 289 -26.23 -16.02 6.50
CA ASN A 289 -26.23 -14.97 7.52
C ASN A 289 -24.84 -14.55 8.05
N GLY A 290 -23.76 -14.73 7.28
CA GLY A 290 -22.40 -14.30 7.68
C GLY A 290 -21.73 -15.19 8.73
N GLY A 291 -22.32 -16.35 9.02
CA GLY A 291 -21.83 -17.29 10.03
C GLY A 291 -21.90 -16.74 11.45
N THR A 292 -21.13 -17.36 12.36
CA THR A 292 -20.89 -16.84 13.72
C THR A 292 -19.95 -15.64 13.74
N SER A 293 -19.39 -15.25 12.59
CA SER A 293 -18.45 -14.14 12.49
C SER A 293 -19.20 -12.81 12.63
N ALA A 294 -18.66 -11.87 13.39
CA ALA A 294 -19.22 -10.53 13.53
C ALA A 294 -18.94 -9.63 12.29
N ILE A 295 -18.63 -10.24 11.13
CA ILE A 295 -18.19 -9.55 9.91
C ILE A 295 -19.40 -9.24 9.01
N ALA A 296 -19.50 -7.98 8.62
CA ALA A 296 -20.51 -7.44 7.73
C ALA A 296 -20.24 -7.89 6.29
N CYS A 297 -20.89 -8.98 5.87
CA CYS A 297 -20.68 -9.64 4.57
C CYS A 297 -21.49 -9.04 3.40
N GLN A 298 -22.13 -7.88 3.57
CA GLN A 298 -22.93 -7.28 2.49
C GLN A 298 -22.06 -6.94 1.28
N ASN A 299 -22.50 -7.35 0.10
CA ASN A 299 -21.78 -7.21 -1.15
C ASN A 299 -22.78 -7.05 -2.32
N ILE A 300 -22.33 -6.63 -3.49
CA ILE A 300 -23.19 -6.49 -4.69
C ILE A 300 -22.73 -7.36 -5.87
N THR A 301 -21.50 -7.86 -5.85
CA THR A 301 -20.90 -8.60 -6.98
C THR A 301 -20.84 -10.11 -6.79
N ASN A 302 -20.91 -10.63 -5.55
CA ASN A 302 -20.77 -12.06 -5.30
C ASN A 302 -22.11 -12.79 -5.46
N ASN A 303 -22.40 -13.27 -6.68
CA ASN A 303 -23.70 -13.87 -7.03
C ASN A 303 -24.11 -15.10 -6.21
N ASN A 304 -23.13 -15.80 -5.63
CA ASN A 304 -23.36 -17.01 -4.83
C ASN A 304 -23.49 -16.72 -3.33
N SER A 305 -23.34 -15.47 -2.91
CA SER A 305 -23.42 -15.07 -1.50
C SER A 305 -24.87 -14.77 -1.11
N ASP A 306 -25.34 -15.40 -0.03
CA ASP A 306 -26.65 -15.08 0.57
C ASP A 306 -26.71 -13.65 1.13
N ASN A 307 -25.56 -13.02 1.34
CA ASN A 307 -25.44 -11.63 1.82
C ASN A 307 -25.43 -10.61 0.68
N ARG A 308 -25.63 -11.05 -0.57
CA ARG A 308 -25.69 -10.15 -1.72
C ARG A 308 -26.92 -9.25 -1.66
N ILE A 309 -26.70 -7.94 -1.74
CA ILE A 309 -27.75 -6.93 -1.71
C ILE A 309 -27.91 -6.22 -3.06
N GLY A 310 -29.06 -5.57 -3.24
CA GLY A 310 -29.32 -4.74 -4.41
C GLY A 310 -28.52 -3.43 -4.41
N LYS A 311 -28.25 -2.88 -5.59
CA LYS A 311 -27.55 -1.59 -5.77
C LYS A 311 -28.24 -0.44 -5.01
N GLU A 312 -29.57 -0.39 -5.05
CA GLU A 312 -30.35 0.61 -4.32
C GLU A 312 -30.15 0.51 -2.80
N GLN A 313 -30.08 -0.70 -2.26
CA GLN A 313 -29.81 -0.94 -0.85
C GLN A 313 -28.39 -0.52 -0.47
N SER A 314 -27.39 -0.83 -1.29
CA SER A 314 -26.01 -0.37 -1.06
C SER A 314 -25.89 1.16 -1.09
N ALA A 315 -26.62 1.83 -1.99
CA ALA A 315 -26.68 3.29 -2.06
C ALA A 315 -27.39 3.89 -0.83
N LYS A 316 -28.46 3.24 -0.35
CA LYS A 316 -29.14 3.63 0.89
C LYS A 316 -28.21 3.53 2.10
N LEU A 317 -27.42 2.46 2.22
CA LEU A 317 -26.43 2.32 3.29
C LEU A 317 -25.40 3.46 3.31
N LEU A 318 -24.93 3.89 2.14
CA LEU A 318 -24.07 5.07 2.04
C LEU A 318 -24.80 6.35 2.43
N ASN A 319 -26.03 6.55 1.96
CA ASN A 319 -26.80 7.77 2.23
C ASN A 319 -27.17 7.90 3.72
N ASP A 320 -27.47 6.78 4.37
CA ASP A 320 -27.80 6.70 5.80
C ASP A 320 -26.55 6.77 6.70
N ALA A 321 -25.34 6.65 6.14
CA ALA A 321 -24.10 6.79 6.88
C ALA A 321 -24.00 8.20 7.49
N LYS A 322 -23.60 8.25 8.76
CA LYS A 322 -23.56 9.50 9.55
C LYS A 322 -22.71 10.56 8.87
N ASP A 323 -23.29 11.74 8.70
CA ASP A 323 -22.58 12.96 8.33
C ASP A 323 -22.11 13.74 9.58
N GLY A 324 -21.12 14.63 9.39
CA GLY A 324 -20.52 15.39 10.49
C GLY A 324 -19.86 14.51 11.57
N GLY A 325 -19.85 14.99 12.80
CA GLY A 325 -19.21 14.31 13.93
C GLY A 325 -18.37 15.25 14.76
N ASP A 326 -18.13 14.88 16.00
CA ASP A 326 -17.28 15.63 16.92
C ASP A 326 -15.83 15.46 16.50
N VAL A 327 -15.24 16.53 15.96
CA VAL A 327 -13.85 16.53 15.53
C VAL A 327 -12.96 16.54 16.77
N GLU A 328 -12.15 15.50 16.91
CA GLU A 328 -11.11 15.41 17.92
C GLU A 328 -9.87 16.18 17.42
N GLU A 329 -9.35 17.09 18.25
CA GLU A 329 -8.03 17.65 18.00
C GLU A 329 -6.99 16.54 18.02
N ILE A 330 -6.12 16.53 17.00
CA ILE A 330 -4.98 15.63 16.97
C ILE A 330 -4.02 16.10 18.06
N ALA A 331 -3.82 15.27 19.08
CA ALA A 331 -2.91 15.60 20.17
C ALA A 331 -1.48 15.77 19.66
N ASP A 332 -0.76 16.76 20.18
CA ASP A 332 0.67 17.00 19.88
C ASP A 332 1.54 15.75 20.11
N THR A 333 1.09 14.84 20.97
CA THR A 333 1.75 13.56 21.25
C THR A 333 1.88 12.65 20.02
N VAL A 334 1.09 12.87 18.96
CA VAL A 334 1.19 12.11 17.70
C VAL A 334 2.51 12.37 16.99
N ASP A 335 3.11 13.55 17.18
CA ASP A 335 4.41 13.90 16.60
C ASP A 335 5.61 13.56 17.51
N THR A 336 5.36 13.02 18.71
CA THR A 336 6.41 12.57 19.63
C THR A 336 7.27 11.45 19.01
N TRP A 337 8.58 11.53 19.24
CA TRP A 337 9.53 10.48 18.94
C TRP A 337 9.79 9.59 20.15
N HIS A 338 9.62 8.28 19.98
CA HIS A 338 9.93 7.29 20.99
C HIS A 338 11.27 6.62 20.66
N PHE A 339 12.23 6.71 21.57
CA PHE A 339 13.56 6.10 21.44
C PHE A 339 13.59 4.76 22.16
N ILE A 340 13.28 3.71 21.42
CA ILE A 340 13.16 2.35 21.95
C ILE A 340 14.52 1.65 21.86
N HIS A 341 14.92 1.01 22.96
CA HIS A 341 16.11 0.18 23.02
C HIS A 341 15.65 -1.26 23.28
N LEU A 342 15.82 -2.14 22.29
CA LEU A 342 15.58 -3.56 22.46
C LEU A 342 16.68 -4.11 23.38
N LYS A 343 16.27 -4.91 24.37
CA LYS A 343 17.18 -5.46 25.38
C LYS A 343 17.94 -6.67 24.87
#